data_AF-A0A0R3RZ55-F1
#
_entry.id   AF-A0A0R3RZ55-F1
#
_cell.length_a   1.000
_cell.length_b   1.000
_cell.length_c   1.000
_cell.angle_alpha   90.00
_cell.angle_beta   90.00
_cell.angle_gamma   90.00
#
_symmetry.space_group_name_H-M   'P 1'
#
loop_
_entity.id
_entity.type
_entity.pdbx_description
1 polymer ?
#
loop_
_entity_poly.entity_id
_entity_poly.type
_entity_poly.pdbx_seq_one_letter_code
_entity_poly.pdbx_strand_id
1 'polypeptide(L)'
;MDCKAALAEMGRWRESLDEILTMVESIKRNIEEDDWDERMHNLLNYIEKLDREATIEVEVLKEIQNQGSNPDVDTSRDRFKKRVEEISWEQPDKQGEIADRIEALRKMERSNICSSDEVEKVYYSKKDPYTKQDIKDPVQNMICKHVYDRESVRINIRHCKKRRLPCQCPVSGCPNKKPLIMSDMVAFPKFYDYLKD
;
A
#
# COMPACT_ATOMS: atom_id res chain seq x y z
N MET A 1 -33.50 27.53 -4.28
CA MET A 1 -32.74 26.28 -4.05
C MET A 1 -33.23 25.70 -2.73
N ASP A 2 -33.72 24.47 -2.71
CA ASP A 2 -34.11 23.83 -1.44
C ASP A 2 -32.86 23.29 -0.74
N CYS A 3 -32.31 24.10 0.17
CA CYS A 3 -31.10 23.74 0.91
C CYS A 3 -31.30 22.47 1.76
N LYS A 4 -32.53 22.20 2.22
CA LYS A 4 -32.81 21.02 3.03
C LYS A 4 -32.77 19.74 2.19
N ALA A 5 -33.37 19.77 1.00
CA ALA A 5 -33.30 18.67 0.05
C ALA A 5 -31.85 18.44 -0.44
N ALA A 6 -31.12 19.51 -0.75
CA ALA A 6 -29.71 19.44 -1.16
C ALA A 6 -28.82 18.84 -0.07
N LEU A 7 -28.95 19.29 1.19
CA LEU A 7 -28.22 18.72 2.32
C LEU A 7 -28.52 17.22 2.52
N ALA A 8 -29.78 16.80 2.36
CA ALA A 8 -30.16 15.40 2.44
C ALA A 8 -29.55 14.55 1.31
N GLU A 9 -29.43 15.12 0.11
CA GLU A 9 -28.77 14.47 -1.02
C GLU A 9 -27.25 14.36 -0.82
N MET A 10 -26.61 15.42 -0.33
CA MET A 10 -25.18 15.39 0.03
C MET A 10 -24.87 14.37 1.11
N GLY A 11 -25.79 14.18 2.07
CA GLY A 11 -25.68 13.10 3.07
C GLY A 11 -25.60 11.72 2.42
N ARG A 12 -26.51 11.41 1.48
CA ARG A 12 -26.50 10.13 0.75
C ARG A 12 -25.22 9.94 -0.07
N TRP A 13 -24.76 10.99 -0.75
CA TRP A 13 -23.49 10.95 -1.48
C TRP A 13 -22.29 10.64 -0.59
N ARG A 14 -22.28 11.20 0.64
CA ARG A 14 -21.24 10.89 1.62
C ARG A 14 -21.28 9.45 2.11
N GLU A 15 -22.46 8.90 2.34
CA GLU A 15 -22.62 7.48 2.67
C GLU A 15 -22.04 6.60 1.56
N SER A 16 -22.33 6.91 0.29
CA SER A 16 -21.74 6.18 -0.84
C SER A 16 -20.22 6.36 -0.97
N LEU A 17 -19.68 7.54 -0.68
CA LEU A 17 -18.23 7.76 -0.63
C LEU A 17 -17.57 6.94 0.48
N ASP A 18 -18.22 6.81 1.63
CA ASP A 18 -17.75 6.00 2.76
C ASP A 18 -17.72 4.51 2.41
N GLU A 19 -18.74 4.02 1.71
CA GLU A 19 -18.79 2.65 1.17
C GLU A 19 -17.64 2.38 0.19
N ILE A 20 -17.38 3.31 -0.74
CA ILE A 20 -16.25 3.22 -1.67
C ILE A 20 -14.93 3.18 -0.91
N LEU A 21 -14.75 4.03 0.09
CA LEU A 21 -13.53 4.06 0.90
C LEU A 21 -13.35 2.74 1.66
N THR A 22 -14.43 2.17 2.18
CA THR A 22 -14.43 0.86 2.84
C THR A 22 -14.08 -0.29 1.88
N MET A 23 -14.55 -0.23 0.63
CA MET A 23 -14.15 -1.18 -0.42
C MET A 23 -12.66 -1.02 -0.75
N VAL A 24 -12.15 0.20 -0.86
CA VAL A 24 -10.72 0.48 -1.07
C VAL A 24 -9.87 -0.04 0.08
N GLU A 25 -10.30 0.15 1.33
CA GLU A 25 -9.67 -0.43 2.52
C GLU A 25 -9.62 -1.96 2.46
N SER A 26 -10.73 -2.60 2.06
CA SER A 26 -10.82 -4.05 1.91
C SER A 26 -9.89 -4.56 0.80
N ILE A 27 -9.88 -3.92 -0.37
CA ILE A 27 -8.99 -4.25 -1.48
C ILE A 27 -7.53 -4.12 -1.04
N LYS A 28 -7.18 -3.02 -0.36
CA LYS A 28 -5.83 -2.80 0.17
C LYS A 28 -5.39 -3.89 1.15
N ARG A 29 -6.28 -4.36 2.02
CA ARG A 29 -5.97 -5.42 3.00
C ARG A 29 -5.74 -6.80 2.37
N ASN A 30 -6.22 -7.03 1.14
CA ASN A 30 -6.24 -8.35 0.51
C ASN A 30 -5.28 -8.48 -0.70
N ILE A 31 -4.56 -7.42 -1.08
CA ILE A 31 -3.54 -7.46 -2.12
C ILE A 31 -2.16 -7.60 -1.45
N GLU A 32 -1.45 -8.69 -1.74
CA GLU A 32 -0.11 -9.00 -1.20
C GLU A 32 1.05 -8.36 -2.00
N GLU A 33 0.76 -7.61 -3.07
CA GLU A 33 1.79 -6.99 -3.92
C GLU A 33 2.15 -5.57 -3.46
N ASP A 34 3.46 -5.31 -3.43
CA ASP A 34 4.12 -4.00 -3.28
C ASP A 34 3.76 -2.98 -4.40
N ASP A 35 2.84 -3.32 -5.31
CA ASP A 35 2.36 -2.44 -6.37
C ASP A 35 0.95 -1.94 -6.02
N TRP A 36 0.88 -1.11 -4.97
CA TRP A 36 -0.22 -0.18 -4.80
C TRP A 36 -0.04 0.90 -5.88
N ASP A 37 -0.49 0.55 -7.08
CA ASP A 37 -0.11 1.24 -8.31
C ASP A 37 -0.54 2.72 -8.33
N GLU A 38 -0.08 3.42 -9.37
CA GLU A 38 -0.46 4.80 -9.67
C GLU A 38 -2.00 5.02 -9.68
N ARG A 39 -2.79 3.99 -10.00
CA ARG A 39 -4.25 4.12 -10.11
C ARG A 39 -4.89 4.25 -8.74
N MET A 40 -4.43 3.51 -7.75
CA MET A 40 -4.98 3.62 -6.40
C MET A 40 -4.58 4.95 -5.75
N HIS A 41 -3.37 5.46 -6.02
CA HIS A 41 -2.95 6.82 -5.65
C HIS A 41 -3.88 7.87 -6.25
N ASN A 42 -4.15 7.76 -7.55
CA ASN A 42 -5.07 8.66 -8.25
C ASN A 42 -6.50 8.57 -7.71
N LEU A 43 -6.96 7.37 -7.33
CA LEU A 43 -8.27 7.18 -6.73
C LEU A 43 -8.39 7.86 -5.36
N LEU A 44 -7.42 7.69 -4.46
CA LEU A 44 -7.44 8.37 -3.16
C LEU A 44 -7.37 9.88 -3.30
N ASN A 45 -6.54 10.40 -4.21
CA ASN A 45 -6.46 11.84 -4.49
C ASN A 45 -7.79 12.38 -5.04
N TYR A 46 -8.48 11.59 -5.89
CA TYR A 46 -9.78 11.96 -6.40
C TYR A 46 -10.85 11.97 -5.31
N ILE A 47 -10.87 10.96 -4.45
CA ILE A 47 -11.79 10.88 -3.30
C ILE A 47 -11.56 12.04 -2.33
N GLU A 48 -10.29 12.36 -2.01
CA GLU A 48 -9.93 13.50 -1.14
C GLU A 48 -10.42 14.83 -1.71
N LYS A 49 -10.26 15.02 -3.03
CA LYS A 49 -10.77 16.21 -3.71
C LYS A 49 -12.30 16.31 -3.61
N LEU A 50 -13.02 15.23 -3.92
CA LEU A 50 -14.48 15.21 -3.85
C LEU A 50 -15.00 15.47 -2.43
N ASP A 51 -14.37 14.88 -1.42
CA ASP A 51 -14.76 15.09 -0.03
C ASP A 51 -14.51 16.52 0.44
N ARG A 52 -13.40 17.14 0.01
CA ARG A 52 -13.14 18.55 0.27
C ARG A 52 -14.21 19.44 -0.35
N GLU A 53 -14.51 19.24 -1.63
CA GLU A 53 -15.55 20.01 -2.34
C GLU A 53 -16.92 19.86 -1.66
N ALA A 54 -17.33 18.62 -1.36
CA ALA A 54 -18.58 18.35 -0.65
C ALA A 54 -18.61 18.98 0.75
N THR A 55 -17.50 18.98 1.47
CA THR A 55 -17.42 19.61 2.80
C THR A 55 -17.66 21.12 2.73
N ILE A 56 -17.05 21.80 1.76
CA ILE A 56 -17.25 23.24 1.53
C ILE A 56 -18.71 23.50 1.14
N GLU A 57 -19.26 22.74 0.19
CA GLU A 57 -20.63 22.93 -0.28
C GLU A 57 -21.67 22.72 0.84
N VAL A 58 -21.50 21.71 1.71
CA VAL A 58 -22.36 21.49 2.89
C VAL A 58 -22.32 22.69 3.83
N GLU A 59 -21.13 23.27 4.07
CA GLU A 59 -20.97 24.43 4.94
C GLU A 59 -21.71 25.64 4.38
N VAL A 60 -21.54 25.93 3.08
CA VAL A 60 -22.25 27.02 2.40
C VAL A 60 -23.76 26.81 2.44
N LEU A 61 -24.24 25.58 2.20
CA LEU A 61 -25.66 25.28 2.29
C LEU A 61 -26.22 25.51 3.69
N LYS A 62 -25.47 25.14 4.74
CA LYS A 62 -25.85 25.41 6.14
C LYS A 62 -25.84 26.91 6.45
N GLU A 63 -24.84 27.67 5.98
CA GLU A 63 -24.79 29.13 6.10
C GLU A 63 -26.04 29.78 5.47
N ILE A 64 -26.35 29.41 4.23
CA ILE A 64 -27.50 29.94 3.48
C ILE A 64 -28.83 29.55 4.16
N GLN A 65 -28.95 28.30 4.59
CA GLN A 65 -30.14 27.82 5.30
C GLN A 65 -30.38 28.59 6.61
N ASN A 66 -29.32 28.87 7.37
CA ASN A 66 -29.42 29.59 8.64
C ASN A 66 -29.69 31.09 8.46
N GLN A 67 -29.36 31.68 7.30
CA GLN A 67 -29.61 33.09 7.01
C GLN A 67 -31.08 33.43 6.70
N GLY A 68 -31.96 32.42 6.56
CA GLY A 68 -33.43 32.57 6.62
C GLY A 68 -34.10 33.45 5.55
N SER A 69 -33.35 34.08 4.65
CA SER A 69 -33.93 34.86 3.56
C SER A 69 -34.45 33.95 2.46
N ASN A 70 -35.57 34.33 1.85
CA ASN A 70 -36.15 33.67 0.68
C ASN A 70 -35.89 34.50 -0.59
N PRO A 71 -34.63 34.63 -1.08
CA PRO A 71 -34.36 35.23 -2.37
C PRO A 71 -34.83 34.31 -3.50
N ASP A 72 -35.04 34.88 -4.68
CA ASP A 72 -35.30 34.12 -5.91
C ASP A 72 -34.24 33.01 -6.12
N VAL A 73 -34.64 31.95 -6.83
CA VAL A 73 -33.85 30.73 -7.00
C VAL A 73 -32.53 31.00 -7.71
N ASP A 74 -32.50 31.89 -8.71
CA ASP A 74 -31.27 32.24 -9.42
C ASP A 74 -30.33 33.06 -8.51
N THR A 75 -30.88 34.01 -7.76
CA THR A 75 -30.10 34.79 -6.77
C THR A 75 -29.50 33.90 -5.67
N SER A 76 -30.20 32.83 -5.28
CA SER A 76 -29.69 31.84 -4.33
C SER A 76 -28.54 31.01 -4.89
N ARG A 77 -28.64 30.60 -6.17
CA ARG A 77 -27.61 29.79 -6.84
C ARG A 77 -26.32 30.58 -7.05
N ASP A 78 -26.42 31.84 -7.43
CA ASP A 78 -25.25 32.68 -7.65
C ASP A 78 -24.54 33.02 -6.33
N ARG A 79 -25.32 33.26 -5.26
CA ARG A 79 -24.78 33.42 -3.90
C ARG A 79 -24.03 32.17 -3.44
N PHE A 80 -24.59 30.98 -3.68
CA PHE A 80 -23.96 29.71 -3.35
C PHE A 80 -22.61 29.56 -4.06
N LYS A 81 -22.58 29.71 -5.39
CA LYS A 81 -21.35 29.58 -6.18
C LYS A 81 -20.27 30.54 -5.71
N LYS A 82 -20.64 31.82 -5.52
CA LYS A 82 -19.72 32.85 -5.05
C LYS A 82 -19.13 32.50 -3.69
N ARG A 83 -19.95 32.01 -2.76
CA ARG A 83 -19.49 31.68 -1.41
C ARG A 83 -18.58 30.44 -1.40
N VAL A 84 -18.87 29.43 -2.24
CA VAL A 84 -17.97 28.27 -2.43
C VAL A 84 -16.60 28.73 -2.92
N GLU A 85 -16.55 29.63 -3.91
CA GLU A 85 -15.30 30.20 -4.42
C GLU A 85 -14.56 31.00 -3.33
N GLU A 86 -15.26 31.85 -2.57
CA GLU A 86 -14.68 32.61 -1.46
C GLU A 86 -14.04 31.70 -0.40
N ILE A 87 -14.73 30.66 0.06
CA ILE A 87 -14.17 29.70 1.04
C ILE A 87 -12.96 28.96 0.47
N SER A 88 -12.97 28.63 -0.83
CA SER A 88 -11.83 27.99 -1.50
C SER A 88 -10.57 28.83 -1.43
N TRP A 89 -10.69 30.16 -1.57
CA TRP A 89 -9.58 31.11 -1.46
C TRP A 89 -9.20 31.45 -0.01
N GLU A 90 -10.18 31.59 0.89
CA GLU A 90 -9.97 31.93 2.30
C GLU A 90 -9.32 30.78 3.08
N GLN A 91 -9.64 29.54 2.71
CA GLN A 91 -9.21 28.33 3.42
C GLN A 91 -8.61 27.31 2.44
N PRO A 92 -7.42 27.60 1.86
CA PRO A 92 -6.78 26.72 0.89
C PRO A 92 -6.37 25.36 1.50
N ASP A 93 -6.11 25.33 2.81
CA ASP A 93 -5.71 24.13 3.57
C ASP A 93 -6.90 23.38 4.18
N LYS A 94 -8.14 23.79 3.87
CA LYS A 94 -9.34 23.13 4.41
C LYS A 94 -9.39 21.68 3.95
N GLN A 95 -9.34 20.77 4.92
CA GLN A 95 -9.49 19.35 4.69
C GLN A 95 -10.96 18.95 4.68
N GLY A 96 -11.28 17.91 3.92
CA GLY A 96 -12.58 17.26 3.97
C GLY A 96 -12.75 16.41 5.23
N GLU A 97 -13.97 15.96 5.49
CA GLU A 97 -14.32 15.21 6.71
C GLU A 97 -13.65 13.83 6.80
N ILE A 98 -13.34 13.20 5.67
CA ILE A 98 -12.67 11.89 5.65
C ILE A 98 -11.15 12.00 5.43
N ALA A 99 -10.58 13.20 5.48
CA ALA A 99 -9.15 13.43 5.24
C ALA A 99 -8.25 12.60 6.18
N ASP A 100 -8.58 12.52 7.46
CA ASP A 100 -7.84 11.70 8.43
C ASP A 100 -7.85 10.21 8.06
N ARG A 101 -8.97 9.72 7.52
CA ARG A 101 -9.16 8.33 7.10
C ARG A 101 -8.38 8.03 5.81
N ILE A 102 -8.34 8.97 4.87
CA ILE A 102 -7.50 8.92 3.65
C ILE A 102 -6.02 8.95 4.03
N GLU A 103 -5.61 9.81 4.96
CA GLU A 103 -4.22 9.87 5.42
C GLU A 103 -3.83 8.60 6.18
N ALA A 104 -4.75 7.98 6.94
CA ALA A 104 -4.53 6.68 7.55
C ALA A 104 -4.33 5.58 6.48
N LEU A 105 -5.11 5.61 5.39
CA LEU A 105 -4.93 4.72 4.24
C LEU A 105 -3.58 4.92 3.57
N ARG A 106 -3.13 6.16 3.37
CA ARG A 106 -1.77 6.46 2.89
C ARG A 106 -0.73 5.98 3.88
N LYS A 107 -0.88 6.26 5.17
CA LYS A 107 0.06 5.81 6.21
C LYS A 107 0.11 4.31 6.39
N MET A 108 -0.94 3.54 6.08
CA MET A 108 -0.86 2.07 6.02
C MET A 108 0.21 1.57 5.02
N GLU A 109 0.62 2.39 4.04
CA GLU A 109 1.82 2.17 3.21
C GLU A 109 3.11 2.22 4.04
N ARG A 110 3.22 3.19 4.96
CA ARG A 110 4.36 3.36 5.88
C ARG A 110 4.25 2.50 7.14
N SER A 111 3.07 2.00 7.48
CA SER A 111 2.85 1.10 8.61
C SER A 111 2.94 -0.38 8.22
N ASN A 112 2.90 -0.74 6.93
CA ASN A 112 3.53 -1.99 6.47
C ASN A 112 5.07 -1.91 6.46
N ILE A 113 5.63 -0.72 6.74
CA ILE A 113 7.03 -0.51 7.14
C ILE A 113 7.14 -0.42 8.69
N CYS A 114 6.04 -0.57 9.46
CA CYS A 114 6.04 -0.41 10.93
C CYS A 114 4.99 -1.26 11.68
N SER A 115 4.54 -2.38 11.15
CA SER A 115 4.29 -3.57 11.96
C SER A 115 5.67 -4.16 12.18
N SER A 116 6.05 -4.33 13.44
CA SER A 116 7.33 -4.87 13.90
C SER A 116 7.74 -6.18 13.20
N ASP A 117 8.25 -6.09 11.99
CA ASP A 117 9.56 -6.63 11.74
C ASP A 117 10.50 -5.53 12.25
N GLU A 118 11.11 -5.78 13.42
CA GLU A 118 12.53 -5.48 13.47
C GLU A 118 13.05 -5.91 12.10
N VAL A 119 13.78 -5.04 11.37
CA VAL A 119 14.68 -5.59 10.37
C VAL A 119 15.64 -6.40 11.22
N GLU A 120 15.26 -7.63 11.55
CA GLU A 120 16.10 -8.68 12.04
C GLU A 120 17.03 -8.77 10.86
N LYS A 121 18.13 -8.00 10.96
CA LYS A 121 19.17 -7.96 9.94
C LYS A 121 19.38 -9.42 9.62
N VAL A 122 18.98 -9.84 8.42
CA VAL A 122 19.01 -11.25 8.06
C VAL A 122 20.48 -11.55 7.93
N TYR A 123 21.04 -12.00 9.04
CA TYR A 123 22.45 -12.25 9.19
C TYR A 123 22.72 -13.55 8.47
N TYR A 124 23.34 -13.45 7.30
CA TYR A 124 23.76 -14.65 6.61
C TYR A 124 25.02 -15.22 7.26
N SER A 125 25.06 -16.53 7.39
CA SER A 125 26.31 -17.20 7.69
C SER A 125 27.25 -17.06 6.50
N LYS A 126 28.53 -16.76 6.76
CA LYS A 126 29.60 -16.85 5.75
C LYS A 126 29.75 -18.27 5.18
N LYS A 127 29.25 -19.29 5.90
CA LYS A 127 29.39 -20.70 5.55
C LYS A 127 28.25 -21.18 4.65
N ASP A 128 28.63 -21.87 3.57
CA ASP A 128 27.73 -22.54 2.66
C ASP A 128 26.95 -23.67 3.37
N PRO A 129 25.60 -23.70 3.26
CA PRO A 129 24.78 -24.71 3.94
C PRO A 129 25.12 -26.16 3.61
N TYR A 130 25.67 -26.43 2.41
CA TYR A 130 26.02 -27.78 1.96
C TYR A 130 27.43 -28.20 2.36
N THR A 131 28.43 -27.38 2.07
CA THR A 131 29.85 -27.72 2.22
C THR A 131 30.45 -27.26 3.55
N LYS A 132 29.77 -26.34 4.25
CA LYS A 132 30.27 -25.65 5.45
C LYS A 132 31.58 -24.87 5.22
N GLN A 133 31.95 -24.63 3.97
CA GLN A 133 33.07 -23.78 3.57
C GLN A 133 32.60 -22.34 3.36
N ASP A 134 33.52 -21.37 3.30
CA ASP A 134 33.17 -19.97 3.02
C ASP A 134 32.58 -19.83 1.61
N ILE A 135 31.47 -19.10 1.49
CA ILE A 135 30.84 -18.79 0.20
C ILE A 135 31.73 -17.84 -0.60
N LYS A 136 32.03 -18.19 -1.85
CA LYS A 136 32.87 -17.39 -2.76
C LYS A 136 32.06 -16.74 -3.88
N ASP A 137 31.08 -17.45 -4.43
CA ASP A 137 30.17 -16.95 -5.45
C ASP A 137 28.72 -17.07 -4.94
N PRO A 138 28.23 -16.06 -4.20
CA PRO A 138 26.94 -16.13 -3.54
C PRO A 138 25.78 -16.13 -4.53
N VAL A 139 24.92 -17.14 -4.41
CA VAL A 139 23.63 -17.22 -5.09
C VAL A 139 22.50 -17.36 -4.09
N GLN A 140 21.42 -16.62 -4.32
CA GLN A 140 20.23 -16.69 -3.50
C GLN A 140 19.11 -17.40 -4.23
N ASN A 141 18.44 -18.33 -3.53
CA ASN A 141 17.20 -18.91 -4.05
C ASN A 141 16.05 -17.91 -3.97
N MET A 142 15.35 -17.66 -5.07
CA MET A 142 14.26 -16.67 -5.13
C MET A 142 13.05 -17.01 -4.23
N ILE A 143 12.84 -18.29 -3.93
CA ILE A 143 11.67 -18.79 -3.20
C ILE A 143 11.92 -18.79 -1.68
N CYS A 144 13.03 -19.37 -1.22
CA CYS A 144 13.34 -19.44 0.23
C CYS A 144 14.35 -18.42 0.73
N LYS A 145 14.94 -17.60 -0.14
CA LYS A 145 15.92 -16.55 0.18
C LYS A 145 17.21 -17.02 0.86
N HIS A 146 17.45 -18.32 0.97
CA HIS A 146 18.72 -18.86 1.45
C HIS A 146 19.83 -18.67 0.41
N VAL A 147 21.05 -18.42 0.91
CA VAL A 147 22.25 -18.19 0.11
C VAL A 147 23.16 -19.41 0.13
N TYR A 148 23.73 -19.72 -1.03
CA TYR A 148 24.65 -20.82 -1.24
C TYR A 148 25.86 -20.35 -2.03
N ASP A 149 26.93 -21.15 -2.02
CA ASP A 149 27.94 -21.06 -3.06
C ASP A 149 27.39 -21.64 -4.39
N ARG A 150 27.57 -20.92 -5.51
CA ARG A 150 27.02 -21.33 -6.81
C ARG A 150 27.43 -22.74 -7.21
N GLU A 151 28.68 -23.11 -6.99
CA GLU A 151 29.19 -24.40 -7.42
C GLU A 151 28.67 -25.52 -6.51
N SER A 152 28.55 -25.25 -5.19
CA SER A 152 28.03 -26.22 -4.22
C SER A 152 26.58 -26.64 -4.55
N VAL A 153 25.70 -25.67 -4.81
CA VAL A 153 24.28 -25.94 -5.11
C VAL A 153 24.12 -26.64 -6.45
N ARG A 154 24.95 -26.26 -7.45
CA ARG A 154 24.96 -26.90 -8.78
C ARG A 154 25.35 -28.37 -8.70
N ILE A 155 26.36 -28.71 -7.89
CA ILE A 155 26.78 -30.10 -7.65
C ILE A 155 25.67 -30.88 -6.94
N ASN A 156 25.06 -30.30 -5.89
CA ASN A 156 24.00 -30.98 -5.14
C ASN A 156 22.75 -31.27 -5.96
N ILE A 157 22.29 -30.31 -6.77
CA ILE A 157 21.16 -30.52 -7.70
C ILE A 157 21.49 -31.67 -8.66
N ARG A 158 22.72 -31.70 -9.20
CA ARG A 158 23.17 -32.78 -10.09
C ARG A 158 23.21 -34.14 -9.38
N HIS A 159 23.69 -34.19 -8.14
CA HIS A 159 23.75 -35.42 -7.33
C HIS A 159 22.35 -35.97 -7.01
N CYS A 160 21.43 -35.11 -6.57
CA CYS A 160 20.05 -35.47 -6.32
C CYS A 160 19.37 -36.01 -7.59
N LYS A 161 19.57 -35.34 -8.74
CA LYS A 161 19.08 -35.79 -10.04
C LYS A 161 19.61 -37.18 -10.40
N LYS A 162 20.92 -37.44 -10.20
CA LYS A 162 21.54 -38.76 -10.44
C LYS A 162 20.94 -39.86 -9.57
N ARG A 163 20.58 -39.54 -8.32
CA ARG A 163 19.96 -40.47 -7.36
C ARG A 163 18.43 -40.54 -7.46
N ARG A 164 17.81 -39.80 -8.40
CA ARG A 164 16.36 -39.65 -8.55
C ARG A 164 15.66 -39.18 -7.26
N LEU A 165 16.34 -38.32 -6.49
CA LEU A 165 15.82 -37.71 -5.28
C LEU A 165 15.54 -36.22 -5.51
N PRO A 166 14.51 -35.64 -4.86
CA PRO A 166 14.31 -34.20 -4.88
C PRO A 166 15.47 -33.49 -4.16
N CYS A 167 16.04 -32.47 -4.80
CA CYS A 167 17.05 -31.63 -4.14
C CYS A 167 16.34 -30.59 -3.29
N GLN A 168 16.27 -30.77 -1.98
CA GLN A 168 15.63 -29.79 -1.09
C GLN A 168 16.65 -28.83 -0.50
N CYS A 169 16.15 -27.69 -0.01
CA CYS A 169 16.95 -26.78 0.80
C CYS A 169 17.46 -27.51 2.05
N PRO A 170 18.77 -27.44 2.36
CA PRO A 170 19.36 -28.10 3.53
C PRO A 170 19.15 -27.31 4.83
N VAL A 171 18.61 -26.09 4.76
CA VAL A 171 18.37 -25.26 5.95
C VAL A 171 17.16 -25.80 6.71
N SER A 172 17.36 -26.11 7.99
CA SER A 172 16.32 -26.66 8.86
C SER A 172 15.13 -25.70 8.95
N GLY A 173 13.91 -26.24 8.86
CA GLY A 173 12.69 -25.44 8.92
C GLY A 173 12.37 -24.66 7.64
N CYS A 174 13.12 -24.84 6.54
CA CYS A 174 12.85 -24.12 5.29
C CYS A 174 11.38 -24.32 4.81
N PRO A 175 10.64 -23.23 4.55
CA PRO A 175 9.24 -23.32 4.12
C PRO A 175 9.12 -23.78 2.67
N ASN A 176 10.14 -23.53 1.83
CA ASN A 176 10.15 -24.00 0.44
C ASN A 176 10.26 -25.52 0.37
N LYS A 177 9.18 -26.17 -0.09
CA LYS A 177 9.10 -27.61 -0.33
C LYS A 177 9.39 -28.01 -1.79
N LYS A 178 9.55 -27.03 -2.70
CA LYS A 178 9.86 -27.30 -4.11
C LYS A 178 11.33 -27.74 -4.25
N PRO A 179 11.64 -28.65 -5.18
CA PRO A 179 13.03 -29.00 -5.49
C PRO A 179 13.80 -27.78 -5.99
N LEU A 180 15.02 -27.62 -5.51
CA LEU A 180 15.94 -26.59 -5.96
C LEU A 180 16.36 -26.86 -7.40
N ILE A 181 16.28 -25.82 -8.22
CA ILE A 181 16.74 -25.78 -9.60
C ILE A 181 17.59 -24.54 -9.82
N MET A 182 18.56 -24.61 -10.73
CA MET A 182 19.50 -23.50 -10.97
C MET A 182 18.83 -22.25 -11.54
N SER A 183 17.68 -22.38 -12.21
CA SER A 183 16.91 -21.22 -12.71
C SER A 183 16.38 -20.33 -11.59
N ASP A 184 16.21 -20.88 -10.39
CA ASP A 184 15.70 -20.14 -9.22
C ASP A 184 16.83 -19.50 -8.41
N MET A 185 18.09 -19.66 -8.85
CA MET A 185 19.29 -19.17 -8.17
C MET A 185 19.79 -17.90 -8.85
N VAL A 186 19.64 -16.77 -8.17
CA VAL A 186 20.05 -15.45 -8.67
C VAL A 186 21.37 -15.06 -8.02
N ALA A 187 22.27 -14.41 -8.79
CA ALA A 187 23.51 -13.87 -8.25
C ALA A 187 23.22 -12.84 -7.15
N PHE A 188 23.88 -12.96 -6.00
CA PHE A 188 23.64 -12.09 -4.86
C PHE A 188 24.93 -11.39 -4.40
N PRO A 189 25.43 -10.42 -5.19
CA PRO A 189 26.72 -9.77 -4.94
C PRO A 189 26.75 -8.97 -3.62
N LYS A 190 25.59 -8.49 -3.16
CA LYS A 190 25.45 -7.76 -1.89
C LYS A 190 25.53 -8.66 -0.65
N PHE A 191 25.69 -9.98 -0.81
CA PHE A 191 25.77 -10.94 0.30
C PHE A 191 26.75 -10.53 1.41
N TYR A 192 27.91 -10.00 1.05
CA TYR A 192 28.94 -9.62 2.02
C TYR A 192 28.55 -8.41 2.87
N ASP A 193 27.61 -7.58 2.41
CA ASP A 193 27.09 -6.43 3.17
C ASP A 193 26.17 -6.86 4.33
N TYR A 194 25.72 -8.13 4.32
CA TYR A 194 24.76 -8.70 5.27
C TYR A 194 25.36 -9.80 6.15
N LEU A 195 26.69 -9.96 6.16
CA LEU A 195 27.35 -10.87 7.08
C LEU A 195 27.31 -10.31 8.51
N LYS A 196 27.09 -11.19 9.50
CA LYS A 196 27.31 -10.86 10.92
C LYS A 196 28.79 -11.00 11.21
N ASP A 197 29.37 -10.02 11.90
CA ASP A 197 30.69 -10.16 12.55
C ASP A 197 30.70 -11.30 13.57
#